data_AF-A0A956C0G5-F1
#
_entry.id   AF-A0A956C0G5-F1
#
_cell.length_a   1.000
_cell.length_b   1.000
_cell.length_c   1.000
_cell.angle_alpha   90.00
_cell.angle_beta   90.00
_cell.angle_gamma   90.00
#
_symmetry.space_group_name_H-M   'P 1'
#
loop_
_entity.id
_entity.type
_entity.pdbx_description
1 polymer ?
#
loop_
_entity_poly.entity_id
_entity_poly.type
_entity_poly.pdbx_seq_one_letter_code
_entity_poly.pdbx_strand_id
1 'polypeptide(L)'
;EELVNECGTCDDESCVDCEFFVPGWSDTERCGDGQDNDGNGQADEGCDCSFGSTQACFLGAPNSRRIGACLDGSQTCIDRDAPYWGPCEGGVLPSEEVCDGKDNDCNGCVDDTTCDIALTCPVEDTITPLREYALDGSLVFAETDRVSSWRWNVVAPDDSGTTGPADPNAMRTTFYVDVSGDYRIQLELVIDGETFECEWILHA
;
A
#
# COMPACT_ATOMS: atom_id res chain seq x y z
N GLU A 1 25.91 -18.98 18.03
CA GLU A 1 25.43 -19.12 16.65
C GLU A 1 25.11 -17.71 16.19
N GLU A 2 25.68 -17.33 15.04
CA GLU A 2 25.52 -15.99 14.47
C GLU A 2 24.10 -15.97 13.89
N LEU A 3 23.20 -15.20 14.51
CA LEU A 3 21.86 -14.98 13.97
C LEU A 3 22.05 -14.19 12.68
N VAL A 4 22.01 -14.91 11.56
CA VAL A 4 22.16 -14.32 10.23
C VAL A 4 20.94 -13.46 9.99
N ASN A 5 21.20 -12.19 9.75
CA ASN A 5 20.22 -11.18 9.38
C ASN A 5 19.80 -11.43 7.93
N GLU A 6 19.01 -12.48 7.69
CA GLU A 6 18.38 -12.73 6.39
C GLU A 6 16.95 -12.19 6.46
N CYS A 7 16.79 -10.86 6.42
CA CYS A 7 15.54 -10.31 5.89
C CYS A 7 15.47 -10.80 4.44
N GLY A 8 14.53 -11.70 4.17
CA GLY A 8 14.37 -12.31 2.86
C GLY A 8 14.21 -11.21 1.83
N THR A 9 15.02 -11.25 0.78
CA THR A 9 14.79 -10.43 -0.40
C THR A 9 13.40 -10.76 -0.94
N CYS A 10 12.63 -9.73 -1.31
CA CYS A 10 11.40 -9.88 -2.08
C CYS A 10 11.81 -10.42 -3.46
N ASP A 11 12.02 -11.72 -3.57
CA ASP A 11 12.13 -12.40 -4.85
C ASP A 11 10.70 -12.67 -5.35
N ASP A 12 10.49 -12.43 -6.64
CA ASP A 12 9.26 -12.32 -7.47
C ASP A 12 8.14 -13.38 -7.28
N GLU A 13 8.23 -14.29 -6.30
CA GLU A 13 7.26 -15.38 -6.07
C GLU A 13 6.84 -15.60 -4.60
N SER A 14 7.43 -14.92 -3.58
CA SER A 14 6.87 -14.92 -2.21
C SER A 14 7.61 -13.98 -1.26
N CYS A 15 6.86 -13.14 -0.53
CA CYS A 15 7.32 -12.53 0.72
C CYS A 15 7.29 -13.59 1.81
N VAL A 16 8.47 -14.08 2.20
CA VAL A 16 8.57 -14.94 3.38
C VAL A 16 8.67 -14.00 4.58
N ASP A 17 7.56 -13.89 5.30
CA ASP A 17 7.44 -13.24 6.60
C ASP A 17 8.68 -13.52 7.44
N CYS A 18 9.43 -12.46 7.76
CA CYS A 18 10.60 -12.55 8.61
C CYS A 18 10.13 -13.02 9.98
N GLU A 19 10.36 -14.29 10.33
CA GLU A 19 9.86 -14.88 11.58
C GLU A 19 9.94 -13.87 12.74
N PHE A 20 8.74 -13.42 13.16
CA PHE A 20 8.52 -12.32 14.07
C PHE A 20 9.48 -12.38 15.27
N PHE A 21 10.44 -11.46 15.31
CA PHE A 21 11.14 -11.14 16.55
C PHE A 21 10.18 -10.33 17.43
N VAL A 22 9.22 -11.01 18.05
CA VAL A 22 8.32 -10.39 19.02
C VAL A 22 9.16 -9.85 20.19
N PRO A 23 9.09 -8.55 20.52
CA PRO A 23 9.65 -8.03 21.77
C PRO A 23 9.03 -8.79 22.96
N GLY A 24 9.84 -9.10 23.99
CA GLY A 24 9.46 -10.01 25.08
C GLY A 24 10.23 -11.33 25.17
N TRP A 25 11.43 -11.42 24.60
CA TRP A 25 12.35 -12.57 24.76
C TRP A 25 13.28 -12.46 25.98
N SER A 26 13.29 -11.30 26.63
CA SER A 26 14.12 -10.99 27.81
C SER A 26 13.22 -10.49 28.93
N ASP A 27 13.58 -10.76 30.19
CA ASP A 27 12.95 -10.15 31.37
C ASP A 27 13.59 -8.79 31.72
N THR A 28 14.49 -8.26 30.88
CA THR A 28 15.27 -7.04 31.15
C THR A 28 15.77 -6.37 29.87
N GLU A 29 15.80 -5.04 29.90
CA GLU A 29 16.31 -4.17 28.85
C GLU A 29 17.82 -4.25 28.62
N ARG A 30 18.20 -4.14 27.35
CA ARG A 30 19.58 -3.98 26.91
C ARG A 30 19.88 -2.49 26.71
N CYS A 31 20.35 -1.87 27.78
CA CYS A 31 20.67 -0.45 27.81
C CYS A 31 21.45 0.10 26.61
N GLY A 32 20.88 1.14 26.00
CA GLY A 32 21.50 2.00 24.98
C GLY A 32 21.30 1.51 23.56
N ASP A 33 20.40 0.55 23.32
CA ASP A 33 19.99 0.16 21.96
C ASP A 33 18.71 0.86 21.48
N GLY A 34 17.98 1.51 22.40
CA GLY A 34 16.73 2.21 22.12
C GLY A 34 15.63 1.28 21.63
N GLN A 35 15.63 0.02 22.06
CA GLN A 35 14.60 -0.96 21.73
C GLN A 35 13.83 -1.36 22.99
N ASP A 36 12.61 -1.86 22.80
CA ASP A 36 11.82 -2.51 23.84
C ASP A 36 12.17 -4.00 23.83
N ASN A 37 13.17 -4.42 24.62
CA ASN A 37 13.64 -5.80 24.57
C ASN A 37 12.73 -6.75 25.35
N ASP A 38 12.06 -6.26 26.40
CA ASP A 38 11.17 -7.03 27.25
C ASP A 38 9.68 -6.95 26.86
N GLY A 39 9.35 -6.15 25.84
CA GLY A 39 8.01 -6.03 25.26
C GLY A 39 7.00 -5.32 26.14
N ASN A 40 7.44 -4.50 27.11
CA ASN A 40 6.55 -3.83 28.04
C ASN A 40 6.03 -2.46 27.54
N GLY A 41 6.44 -2.03 26.35
CA GLY A 41 6.05 -0.76 25.73
C GLY A 41 6.93 0.42 26.13
N GLN A 42 8.07 0.18 26.77
CA GLN A 42 9.12 1.16 27.07
C GLN A 42 10.43 0.68 26.48
N ALA A 43 11.29 1.62 26.10
CA ALA A 43 12.63 1.29 25.61
C ALA A 43 13.67 1.78 26.62
N ASP A 44 14.63 0.93 26.93
CA ASP A 44 15.73 1.21 27.86
C ASP A 44 15.25 1.61 29.29
N GLU A 45 14.09 1.17 29.77
CA GLU A 45 13.71 1.42 31.16
C GLU A 45 14.65 0.70 32.16
N GLY A 46 14.82 1.30 33.34
CA GLY A 46 15.79 0.82 34.32
C GLY A 46 17.26 1.06 33.94
N CYS A 47 17.53 1.68 32.79
CA CYS A 47 18.86 2.09 32.37
C CYS A 47 19.21 3.51 32.86
N ASP A 48 20.47 3.69 33.26
CA ASP A 48 20.98 5.01 33.65
C ASP A 48 21.04 5.96 32.44
N CYS A 49 20.62 7.20 32.64
CA CYS A 49 20.72 8.27 31.64
C CYS A 49 21.07 9.62 32.30
N SER A 50 21.39 10.62 31.47
CA SER A 50 21.71 11.97 31.97
C SER A 50 20.52 12.90 31.76
N PHE A 51 20.06 13.61 32.79
CA PHE A 51 18.90 14.50 32.68
C PHE A 51 18.96 15.41 31.44
N GLY A 52 17.92 15.34 30.60
CA GLY A 52 17.79 16.09 29.36
C GLY A 52 18.52 15.50 28.16
N SER A 53 19.21 14.36 28.28
CA SER A 53 19.71 13.62 27.12
C SER A 53 18.55 13.05 26.32
N THR A 54 18.72 12.97 25.00
CA THR A 54 17.74 12.37 24.09
C THR A 54 18.37 11.20 23.35
N GLN A 55 17.57 10.20 23.03
CA GLN A 55 17.99 9.12 22.13
C GLN A 55 16.83 8.68 21.22
N ALA A 56 17.20 8.06 20.11
CA ALA A 56 16.24 7.38 19.26
C ALA A 56 15.69 6.15 19.99
N CYS A 57 14.42 5.86 19.80
CA CYS A 57 13.76 4.70 20.38
C CYS A 57 12.82 4.07 19.35
N PHE A 58 12.60 2.77 19.46
CA PHE A 58 11.68 2.04 18.60
C PHE A 58 11.07 0.88 19.40
N LEU A 59 9.74 0.91 19.56
CA LEU A 59 9.02 -0.07 20.37
C LEU A 59 8.56 -1.30 19.55
N GLY A 60 8.82 -1.30 18.24
CA GLY A 60 8.53 -2.44 17.38
C GLY A 60 9.65 -3.47 17.40
N ALA A 61 9.47 -4.54 16.63
CA ALA A 61 10.47 -5.58 16.50
C ALA A 61 11.80 -5.02 15.94
N PRO A 62 12.97 -5.48 16.41
CA PRO A 62 14.27 -5.02 15.89
C PRO A 62 14.39 -5.08 14.36
N ASN A 63 13.80 -6.11 13.75
CA ASN A 63 13.82 -6.34 12.31
C ASN A 63 12.83 -5.47 11.53
N SER A 64 11.87 -4.79 12.16
CA SER A 64 10.99 -3.83 11.50
C SER A 64 11.48 -2.37 11.61
N ARG A 65 12.59 -2.15 12.32
CA ARG A 65 13.11 -0.81 12.60
C ARG A 65 13.67 -0.17 11.33
N ARG A 66 13.12 1.01 10.98
CA ARG A 66 13.50 1.79 9.78
C ARG A 66 13.28 1.03 8.46
N ILE A 67 12.34 0.10 8.46
CA ILE A 67 11.87 -0.59 7.26
C ILE A 67 10.52 0.01 6.87
N GLY A 68 10.27 0.15 5.56
CA GLY A 68 8.98 0.63 5.06
C GLY A 68 8.56 1.98 5.64
N ALA A 69 7.33 2.01 6.17
CA ALA A 69 6.74 3.16 6.84
C ALA A 69 7.24 3.35 8.29
N CYS A 70 7.93 2.38 8.88
CA CYS A 70 8.34 2.41 10.28
C CYS A 70 9.50 3.37 10.53
N LEU A 71 9.38 4.14 11.61
CA LEU A 71 10.32 5.20 11.98
C LEU A 71 10.62 5.17 13.47
N ASP A 72 11.87 5.49 13.80
CA ASP A 72 12.28 5.72 15.19
C ASP A 72 11.52 6.93 15.76
N GLY A 73 11.07 6.78 17.00
CA GLY A 73 10.71 7.90 17.85
C GLY A 73 11.94 8.50 18.55
N SER A 74 11.68 9.42 19.47
CA SER A 74 12.67 9.96 20.39
C SER A 74 12.18 9.86 21.82
N GLN A 75 13.06 9.45 22.73
CA GLN A 75 12.82 9.52 24.16
C GLN A 75 13.80 10.47 24.82
N THR A 76 13.36 11.08 25.92
CA THR A 76 14.13 12.05 26.70
C THR A 76 14.35 11.51 28.10
N CYS A 77 15.58 11.60 28.60
CA CYS A 77 15.89 11.27 29.99
C CYS A 77 15.28 12.33 30.91
N ILE A 78 14.32 11.91 31.72
CA ILE A 78 13.57 12.74 32.64
C ILE A 78 14.03 12.50 34.08
N ASP A 79 13.65 13.44 34.96
CA ASP A 79 14.04 13.50 36.38
C ASP A 79 15.54 13.84 36.61
N ARG A 80 15.79 14.77 37.53
CA ARG A 80 17.14 15.24 37.88
C ARG A 80 17.76 14.45 39.03
N ASP A 81 16.92 13.95 39.93
CA ASP A 81 17.33 13.34 41.19
C ASP A 81 17.42 11.82 41.07
N ALA A 82 16.60 11.22 40.21
CA ALA A 82 16.65 9.80 39.84
C ALA A 82 16.39 9.67 38.32
N PRO A 83 17.39 9.91 37.45
CA PRO A 83 17.18 9.99 36.01
C PRO A 83 16.74 8.65 35.41
N TYR A 84 15.75 8.68 34.51
CA TYR A 84 15.28 7.52 33.74
C TYR A 84 14.76 7.96 32.37
N TRP A 85 14.72 7.04 31.40
CA TRP A 85 14.16 7.33 30.09
C TRP A 85 12.63 7.53 30.16
N GLY A 86 12.16 8.63 29.60
CA GLY A 86 10.73 8.89 29.40
C GLY A 86 10.15 8.09 28.23
N PRO A 87 8.88 8.33 27.87
CA PRO A 87 8.22 7.60 26.79
C PRO A 87 8.91 7.82 25.44
N CYS A 88 8.79 6.82 24.56
CA CYS A 88 9.18 6.93 23.17
C CYS A 88 8.11 7.70 22.37
N GLU A 89 8.43 8.90 21.91
CA GLU A 89 7.47 9.77 21.21
C GLU A 89 7.79 9.88 19.72
N GLY A 90 6.74 9.87 18.88
CA GLY A 90 6.85 10.14 17.44
C GLY A 90 7.34 8.97 16.57
N GLY A 91 7.50 7.77 17.15
CA GLY A 91 7.80 6.56 16.38
C GLY A 91 6.58 6.07 15.59
N VAL A 92 6.83 5.47 14.43
CA VAL A 92 5.81 4.78 13.62
C VAL A 92 6.11 3.29 13.73
N LEU A 93 5.17 2.55 14.33
CA LEU A 93 5.28 1.11 14.56
C LEU A 93 4.61 0.35 13.41
N PRO A 94 4.93 -0.95 13.24
CA PRO A 94 4.21 -1.83 12.33
C PRO A 94 2.71 -1.76 12.54
N SER A 95 1.97 -1.73 11.45
CA SER A 95 0.52 -1.77 11.38
C SER A 95 0.06 -2.74 10.31
N GLU A 96 -1.22 -3.08 10.27
CA GLU A 96 -1.75 -3.95 9.21
C GLU A 96 -1.52 -3.31 7.84
N GLU A 97 -1.14 -4.12 6.86
CA GLU A 97 -0.97 -3.66 5.49
C GLU A 97 -2.25 -3.03 4.93
N VAL A 98 -2.05 -1.90 4.26
CA VAL A 98 -3.08 -1.22 3.47
C VAL A 98 -2.47 -0.93 2.13
N CYS A 99 -3.26 -1.05 1.06
CA CYS A 99 -2.75 -0.91 -0.29
C CYS A 99 -2.47 0.56 -0.68
N ASP A 100 -1.50 1.17 -0.02
CA ASP A 100 -1.13 2.58 -0.17
C ASP A 100 0.28 2.76 -0.77
N GLY A 101 0.85 1.68 -1.31
CA GLY A 101 2.19 1.65 -1.88
C GLY A 101 3.29 1.79 -0.82
N LYS A 102 2.97 1.53 0.45
CA LYS A 102 3.95 1.47 1.54
C LYS A 102 3.94 0.09 2.20
N ASP A 103 5.06 -0.22 2.80
CA ASP A 103 5.25 -1.36 3.69
C ASP A 103 4.86 -0.89 5.10
N ASN A 104 3.60 -1.08 5.46
CA ASN A 104 2.96 -0.60 6.68
C ASN A 104 3.21 -1.52 7.88
N ASP A 105 3.40 -2.81 7.64
CA ASP A 105 3.77 -3.81 8.62
C ASP A 105 5.30 -3.92 8.80
N CYS A 106 6.05 -3.24 7.94
CA CYS A 106 7.49 -3.06 7.99
C CYS A 106 8.23 -4.40 7.92
N ASN A 107 7.67 -5.36 7.20
CA ASN A 107 8.25 -6.68 6.98
C ASN A 107 9.29 -6.69 5.83
N GLY A 108 9.40 -5.58 5.09
CA GLY A 108 10.31 -5.39 3.97
C GLY A 108 9.64 -5.50 2.60
N CYS A 109 8.37 -5.90 2.54
CA CYS A 109 7.56 -5.98 1.35
C CYS A 109 6.48 -4.89 1.36
N VAL A 110 6.29 -4.25 0.21
CA VAL A 110 5.19 -3.29 0.03
C VAL A 110 3.92 -4.04 -0.35
N ASP A 111 2.81 -3.75 0.34
CA ASP A 111 1.47 -4.27 0.02
C ASP A 111 1.41 -5.81 -0.15
N ASP A 112 2.08 -6.60 0.70
CA ASP A 112 2.25 -8.05 0.53
C ASP A 112 1.14 -8.92 1.12
N THR A 113 0.14 -8.29 1.75
CA THR A 113 -1.13 -8.95 2.04
C THR A 113 -2.01 -8.97 0.79
N THR A 114 -3.10 -9.75 0.82
CA THR A 114 -4.01 -9.80 -0.32
C THR A 114 -4.72 -8.45 -0.47
N CYS A 115 -4.20 -7.62 -1.38
CA CYS A 115 -4.91 -6.47 -1.90
C CYS A 115 -6.11 -6.99 -2.69
N ASP A 116 -7.27 -7.10 -2.03
CA ASP A 116 -8.54 -7.31 -2.71
C ASP A 116 -8.87 -6.03 -3.50
N ILE A 117 -8.30 -5.91 -4.70
CA ILE A 117 -8.64 -4.85 -5.65
C ILE A 117 -10.09 -5.07 -6.08
N ALA A 118 -10.97 -4.24 -5.54
CA ALA A 118 -12.38 -4.24 -5.90
C ALA A 118 -12.65 -3.23 -7.02
N LEU A 119 -12.74 -3.71 -8.26
CA LEU A 119 -13.23 -2.88 -9.36
C LEU A 119 -14.73 -2.64 -9.25
N THR A 120 -15.15 -1.38 -9.45
CA THR A 120 -16.56 -1.02 -9.61
C THR A 120 -16.93 -1.05 -11.08
N CYS A 121 -17.09 -2.25 -11.63
CA CYS A 121 -17.46 -2.42 -13.02
C CYS A 121 -18.90 -2.00 -13.31
N PRO A 122 -19.14 -1.17 -14.35
CA PRO A 122 -20.49 -0.99 -14.88
C PRO A 122 -21.06 -2.35 -15.30
N VAL A 123 -22.35 -2.55 -15.09
CA VAL A 123 -23.02 -3.79 -15.53
C VAL A 123 -23.50 -3.62 -16.97
N GLU A 124 -24.29 -2.58 -17.20
CA GLU A 124 -24.79 -2.13 -18.51
C GLU A 124 -25.05 -0.63 -18.45
N ASP A 125 -25.08 0.04 -19.61
CA ASP A 125 -25.48 1.44 -19.73
C ASP A 125 -26.29 1.68 -21.01
N THR A 126 -26.90 2.86 -21.15
CA THR A 126 -27.72 3.23 -22.30
C THR A 126 -27.40 4.63 -22.81
N ILE A 127 -27.41 4.83 -24.13
CA ILE A 127 -27.24 6.13 -24.76
C ILE A 127 -28.17 6.25 -25.97
N THR A 128 -28.44 7.48 -26.43
CA THR A 128 -29.09 7.68 -27.74
C THR A 128 -28.00 7.75 -28.82
N PRO A 129 -28.16 7.12 -29.99
CA PRO A 129 -27.17 7.16 -31.07
C PRO A 129 -26.90 8.59 -31.55
N LEU A 130 -25.83 8.73 -32.33
CA LEU A 130 -25.27 9.98 -32.85
C LEU A 130 -24.74 10.92 -31.75
N ARG A 131 -24.17 10.34 -30.68
CA ARG A 131 -23.62 11.06 -29.53
C ARG A 131 -22.23 10.56 -29.16
N GLU A 132 -21.47 11.43 -28.49
CA GLU A 132 -20.24 11.01 -27.82
C GLU A 132 -20.59 10.36 -26.47
N TYR A 133 -19.98 9.21 -26.21
CA TYR A 133 -20.00 8.54 -24.91
C TYR A 133 -18.66 8.75 -24.22
N ALA A 134 -18.70 9.10 -22.93
CA ALA A 134 -17.50 9.32 -22.13
C ALA A 134 -17.13 8.05 -21.37
N LEU A 135 -15.85 7.69 -21.43
CA LEU A 135 -15.24 6.62 -20.68
C LEU A 135 -14.38 7.24 -19.58
N ASP A 136 -14.62 6.85 -18.33
CA ASP A 136 -13.91 7.38 -17.17
C ASP A 136 -13.45 6.26 -16.26
N GLY A 137 -12.17 5.92 -16.37
CA GLY A 137 -11.54 4.87 -15.57
C GLY A 137 -11.55 5.16 -14.07
N SER A 138 -11.63 6.44 -13.67
CA SER A 138 -11.72 6.82 -12.25
C SER A 138 -13.04 6.41 -11.59
N LEU A 139 -14.06 6.07 -12.38
CA LEU A 139 -15.31 5.50 -11.88
C LEU A 139 -15.22 3.97 -11.68
N VAL A 140 -14.31 3.31 -12.39
CA VAL A 140 -14.06 1.87 -12.24
C VAL A 140 -13.13 1.60 -11.07
N PHE A 141 -12.11 2.44 -10.88
CA PHE A 141 -11.16 2.36 -9.78
C PHE A 141 -10.75 3.76 -9.31
N ALA A 142 -11.03 4.07 -8.04
CA ALA A 142 -10.90 5.42 -7.50
C ALA A 142 -9.44 5.82 -7.16
N GLU A 143 -8.59 4.85 -6.82
CA GLU A 143 -7.18 5.06 -6.44
C GLU A 143 -6.28 5.15 -7.68
N THR A 144 -6.57 6.13 -8.53
CA THR A 144 -5.99 6.24 -9.89
C THR A 144 -4.47 6.42 -9.92
N ASP A 145 -3.85 6.81 -8.81
CA ASP A 145 -2.41 6.94 -8.63
C ASP A 145 -1.66 5.60 -8.63
N ARG A 146 -2.36 4.50 -8.32
CA ARG A 146 -1.84 3.13 -8.40
C ARG A 146 -1.94 2.53 -9.81
N VAL A 147 -2.66 3.20 -10.72
CA VAL A 147 -2.86 2.71 -12.09
C VAL A 147 -1.72 3.18 -12.98
N SER A 148 -0.87 2.23 -13.38
CA SER A 148 0.27 2.49 -14.27
C SER A 148 -0.09 2.50 -15.76
N SER A 149 -1.20 1.85 -16.14
CA SER A 149 -1.66 1.77 -17.52
C SER A 149 -3.17 1.66 -17.62
N TRP A 150 -3.74 2.36 -18.60
CA TRP A 150 -5.15 2.25 -19.02
C TRP A 150 -5.18 1.75 -20.45
N ARG A 151 -6.14 0.90 -20.78
CA ARG A 151 -6.35 0.45 -22.15
C ARG A 151 -7.82 0.15 -22.42
N TRP A 152 -8.42 1.00 -23.22
CA TRP A 152 -9.80 0.86 -23.67
C TRP A 152 -9.89 0.12 -24.99
N ASN A 153 -10.82 -0.83 -25.07
CA ASN A 153 -11.24 -1.45 -26.32
C ASN A 153 -12.76 -1.33 -26.45
N VAL A 154 -13.22 -0.86 -27.60
CA VAL A 154 -14.65 -0.73 -27.90
C VAL A 154 -14.92 -1.52 -29.16
N VAL A 155 -15.74 -2.55 -29.03
CA VAL A 155 -16.23 -3.34 -30.15
C VAL A 155 -17.63 -2.85 -30.49
N ALA A 156 -17.74 -2.20 -31.66
CA ALA A 156 -18.98 -1.67 -32.17
C ALA A 156 -19.76 -2.71 -33.00
N PRO A 157 -21.07 -2.49 -33.26
CA PRO A 157 -21.86 -3.32 -34.18
C PRO A 157 -21.29 -3.36 -35.62
N ASP A 158 -21.60 -4.40 -36.40
CA ASP A 158 -21.02 -4.61 -37.74
C ASP A 158 -21.27 -3.45 -38.74
N ASP A 159 -22.38 -2.71 -38.59
CA ASP A 159 -22.74 -1.58 -39.44
C ASP A 159 -22.20 -0.22 -38.94
N SER A 160 -21.40 -0.23 -37.87
CA SER A 160 -20.81 0.95 -37.24
C SER A 160 -19.52 1.41 -37.94
N GLY A 161 -19.36 2.71 -38.09
CA GLY A 161 -18.12 3.38 -38.46
C GLY A 161 -17.21 3.72 -37.26
N THR A 162 -17.68 3.50 -36.03
CA THR A 162 -16.87 3.69 -34.81
C THR A 162 -15.66 2.77 -34.79
N THR A 163 -14.46 3.36 -34.80
CA THR A 163 -13.19 2.61 -34.76
C THR A 163 -12.62 2.44 -33.35
N GLY A 164 -13.27 3.01 -32.34
CA GLY A 164 -12.85 2.96 -30.94
C GLY A 164 -12.75 4.34 -30.27
N PRO A 165 -12.15 4.41 -29.07
CA PRO A 165 -11.93 5.65 -28.33
C PRO A 165 -10.91 6.59 -28.99
N ALA A 166 -11.06 7.90 -28.72
CA ALA A 166 -10.17 8.94 -29.21
C ALA A 166 -8.71 8.77 -28.74
N ASP A 167 -8.54 8.43 -27.46
CA ASP A 167 -7.29 7.97 -26.88
C ASP A 167 -7.55 6.71 -26.04
N PRO A 168 -7.20 5.52 -26.55
CA PRO A 168 -7.39 4.27 -25.82
C PRO A 168 -6.55 4.14 -24.55
N ASN A 169 -5.48 4.93 -24.38
CA ASN A 169 -4.56 4.78 -23.25
C ASN A 169 -4.74 5.84 -22.16
N ALA A 170 -5.72 6.74 -22.33
CA ALA A 170 -6.03 7.76 -21.35
C ALA A 170 -7.00 7.22 -20.28
N MET A 171 -6.80 7.64 -19.03
CA MET A 171 -7.76 7.39 -17.93
C MET A 171 -9.17 7.85 -18.29
N ARG A 172 -9.28 9.00 -18.97
CA ARG A 172 -10.54 9.56 -19.48
C ARG A 172 -10.46 9.75 -20.97
N THR A 173 -11.44 9.23 -21.69
CA THR A 173 -11.50 9.30 -23.15
C THR A 173 -12.96 9.30 -23.61
N THR A 174 -13.19 9.44 -24.90
CA THR A 174 -14.53 9.39 -25.49
C THR A 174 -14.53 8.54 -26.74
N PHE A 175 -15.69 8.02 -27.13
CA PHE A 175 -15.91 7.48 -28.46
C PHE A 175 -17.26 7.94 -29.00
N TYR A 176 -17.39 7.98 -30.33
CA TYR A 176 -18.65 8.35 -30.98
C TYR A 176 -19.51 7.12 -31.20
N VAL A 177 -20.78 7.19 -30.81
CA VAL A 177 -21.80 6.16 -31.02
C VAL A 177 -22.62 6.60 -32.22
N ASP A 178 -22.41 5.99 -33.38
CA ASP A 178 -22.96 6.43 -34.66
C ASP A 178 -24.24 5.70 -35.08
N VAL A 179 -24.40 4.44 -34.69
CA VAL A 179 -25.55 3.58 -35.02
C VAL A 179 -26.21 3.03 -33.76
N SER A 180 -27.44 2.53 -33.92
CA SER A 180 -28.09 1.76 -32.86
C SER A 180 -27.53 0.35 -32.78
N GLY A 181 -27.45 -0.20 -31.57
CA GLY A 181 -26.97 -1.54 -31.31
C GLY A 181 -26.20 -1.65 -30.00
N ASP A 182 -25.60 -2.82 -29.79
CA ASP A 182 -24.82 -3.10 -28.59
C ASP A 182 -23.34 -2.82 -28.85
N TYR A 183 -22.77 -1.88 -28.10
CA TYR A 183 -21.33 -1.62 -28.06
C TYR A 183 -20.74 -2.34 -26.86
N ARG A 184 -19.76 -3.23 -27.07
CA ARG A 184 -19.05 -3.92 -25.98
C ARG A 184 -17.83 -3.09 -25.60
N ILE A 185 -17.78 -2.66 -24.35
CA ILE A 185 -16.69 -1.87 -23.80
C ILE A 185 -15.85 -2.77 -22.91
N GLN A 186 -14.54 -2.79 -23.14
CA GLN A 186 -13.55 -3.50 -22.36
C GLN A 186 -12.51 -2.50 -21.86
N LEU A 187 -12.18 -2.58 -20.58
CA LEU A 187 -11.11 -1.83 -19.95
C LEU A 187 -10.12 -2.82 -19.36
N GLU A 188 -8.87 -2.74 -19.82
CA GLU A 188 -7.71 -3.36 -19.18
C GLU A 188 -6.97 -2.25 -18.42
N LEU A 189 -6.66 -2.49 -17.15
CA LEU A 189 -5.87 -1.58 -16.33
C LEU A 189 -4.80 -2.34 -15.55
N VAL A 190 -3.65 -1.70 -15.36
CA VAL A 190 -2.54 -2.29 -14.59
C VAL A 190 -2.39 -1.54 -13.28
N ILE A 191 -2.74 -2.21 -12.17
CA ILE A 191 -2.66 -1.69 -10.80
C ILE A 191 -1.49 -2.40 -10.11
N ASP A 192 -0.50 -1.64 -9.66
CA ASP A 192 0.67 -2.16 -8.94
C ASP A 192 1.38 -3.34 -9.63
N GLY A 193 1.38 -3.35 -10.97
CA GLY A 193 2.00 -4.40 -11.79
C GLY A 193 1.09 -5.56 -12.15
N GLU A 194 -0.07 -5.69 -11.51
CA GLU A 194 -1.09 -6.70 -11.83
C GLU A 194 -2.12 -6.17 -12.84
N THR A 195 -2.62 -7.06 -13.70
CA THR A 195 -3.60 -6.70 -14.74
C THR A 195 -5.02 -7.05 -14.31
N PHE A 196 -5.91 -6.08 -14.40
CA PHE A 196 -7.33 -6.24 -14.14
C PHE A 196 -8.16 -5.87 -15.36
N GLU A 197 -9.32 -6.50 -15.49
CA GLU A 197 -10.21 -6.31 -16.63
C GLU A 197 -11.63 -6.00 -16.16
N CYS A 198 -12.29 -5.15 -16.93
CA CYS A 198 -13.68 -4.78 -16.74
C CYS A 198 -14.41 -4.76 -18.08
N GLU A 199 -15.60 -5.35 -18.16
CA GLU A 199 -16.39 -5.42 -19.40
C GLU A 199 -17.86 -5.11 -19.13
N TRP A 200 -18.47 -4.33 -20.02
CA TRP A 200 -19.91 -4.08 -20.01
C TRP A 200 -20.48 -3.80 -21.41
N ILE A 201 -21.81 -3.80 -21.50
CA ILE A 201 -22.54 -3.47 -22.72
C ILE A 201 -23.15 -2.07 -22.60
N LEU A 202 -22.96 -1.26 -23.65
CA LEU A 202 -23.67 0.00 -23.86
C LEU A 202 -24.71 -0.20 -24.95
N HIS A 203 -25.98 0.00 -24.61
CA HIS A 203 -27.09 -0.07 -25.56
C HIS A 203 -27.37 1.30 -26.17
N ALA A 204 -27.37 1.38 -27.50
CA ALA A 204 -27.66 2.59 -28.28
C ALA A 204 -28.89 2.43 -29.16
#